data_AF-A0A7S0ZAL9-F1
#
_entry.id   AF-A0A7S0ZAL9-F1
#
_cell.length_a   1.000
_cell.length_b   1.000
_cell.length_c   1.000
_cell.angle_alpha   90.00
_cell.angle_beta   90.00
_cell.angle_gamma   90.00
#
_symmetry.space_group_name_H-M   'P 1'
#
loop_
_entity.id
_entity.type
_entity.pdbx_description
1 polymer ?
#
loop_
_entity_poly.entity_id
_entity_poly.type
_entity_poly.pdbx_seq_one_letter_code
_entity_poly.pdbx_strand_id
1 'polypeptide(L)'
;WAASVDDRRVSVFGVWLGVGLVGMDEDQVRGLAEQLRELSRDVEMQPVVAREEGCMRALVRLVGGASDIKSCAIALEALSMLASHPDNKYTLRMEPQLFDALRKVMVRSDADKSLRNEAFG
;
A
#
# COMPACT_ATOMS: atom_id res chain seq x y z
N TRP A 1 38.47 4.11 10.33
CA TRP A 1 37.61 3.03 10.82
C TRP A 1 36.40 3.00 9.91
N ALA A 2 36.37 2.03 9.01
CA ALA A 2 35.45 2.01 7.88
C ALA A 2 34.56 0.76 7.95
N ALA A 3 33.27 1.02 7.72
CA ALA A 3 32.24 0.13 7.19
C ALA A 3 31.99 -1.22 7.86
N SER A 4 30.87 -1.33 8.58
CA SER A 4 30.17 -2.60 8.79
C SER A 4 28.72 -2.34 9.21
N VAL A 5 27.78 -2.31 8.25
CA VAL A 5 26.36 -2.67 8.45
C VAL A 5 25.83 -3.09 7.07
N ASP A 6 25.92 -4.35 6.69
CA ASP A 6 25.03 -5.49 7.02
C ASP A 6 24.02 -5.73 5.89
N ASP A 7 24.21 -6.91 5.32
CA ASP A 7 23.59 -7.55 4.18
C ASP A 7 22.15 -7.99 4.53
N ARG A 8 21.14 -7.18 4.21
CA ARG A 8 19.71 -7.53 4.43
C ARG A 8 18.84 -7.38 3.19
N ARG A 9 19.40 -7.66 2.01
CA ARG A 9 18.68 -7.56 0.74
C ARG A 9 17.99 -8.84 0.28
N VAL A 10 17.93 -9.89 1.09
CA VAL A 10 17.38 -11.17 0.67
C VAL A 10 16.36 -11.68 1.69
N SER A 11 15.11 -11.87 1.25
CA SER A 11 13.99 -12.61 1.90
C SER A 11 12.76 -11.81 2.36
N VAL A 12 12.35 -10.73 1.70
CA VAL A 12 11.06 -10.06 2.03
C VAL A 12 9.86 -10.68 1.28
N PHE A 13 10.07 -11.46 0.21
CA PHE A 13 8.99 -12.00 -0.63
C PHE A 13 8.34 -13.30 -0.12
N GLY A 14 8.90 -13.95 0.91
CA GLY A 14 8.45 -15.29 1.37
C GLY A 14 7.35 -15.33 2.44
N VAL A 15 6.92 -14.19 3.00
CA VAL A 15 6.01 -14.14 4.18
C VAL A 15 4.59 -13.70 3.81
N TRP A 16 4.24 -13.69 2.51
CA TRP A 16 3.04 -13.02 1.99
C TRP A 16 1.80 -13.92 1.81
N LEU A 17 1.82 -15.18 2.27
CA LEU A 17 0.78 -16.16 1.92
C LEU A 17 -0.18 -16.60 3.03
N GLY A 18 -0.15 -16.06 4.26
CA GLY A 18 -1.13 -16.56 5.25
C GLY A 18 -1.32 -15.83 6.58
N VAL A 19 -0.50 -14.83 6.92
CA VAL A 19 -0.61 -14.19 8.24
C VAL A 19 -1.33 -12.87 8.09
N GLY A 20 -2.41 -12.69 8.85
CA GLY A 20 -3.05 -11.38 8.97
C GLY A 20 -2.02 -10.35 9.44
N LEU A 21 -2.29 -9.07 9.21
CA LEU A 21 -1.57 -7.94 9.85
C LEU A 21 -1.66 -7.94 11.39
N VAL A 22 -2.08 -9.05 12.00
CA VAL A 22 -2.23 -9.28 13.44
C VAL A 22 -0.84 -9.56 14.01
N GLY A 23 -0.08 -8.49 14.28
CA GLY A 23 1.21 -8.56 14.96
C GLY A 23 2.35 -7.75 14.33
N MET A 24 2.10 -6.98 13.27
CA MET A 24 3.08 -5.99 12.80
C MET A 24 2.98 -4.73 13.66
N ASP A 25 4.11 -4.28 14.21
CA ASP A 25 4.19 -2.99 14.89
C ASP A 25 3.86 -1.84 13.93
N GLU A 26 3.28 -0.75 14.43
CA GLU A 26 2.84 0.38 13.60
C GLU A 26 3.98 0.97 12.75
N ASP A 27 5.21 0.96 13.26
CA ASP A 27 6.39 1.39 12.51
C ASP A 27 6.74 0.46 11.34
N GLN A 28 6.49 -0.85 11.47
CA GLN A 28 6.69 -1.80 10.37
C GLN A 28 5.62 -1.65 9.30
N VAL A 29 4.36 -1.43 9.72
CA VAL A 29 3.24 -1.15 8.83
C VAL A 29 3.50 0.12 8.02
N ARG A 30 3.98 1.18 8.68
CA ARG A 30 4.37 2.42 8.02
C ARG A 30 5.54 2.22 7.07
N GLY A 31 6.60 1.53 7.50
CA GLY A 31 7.75 1.23 6.64
C GLY A 31 7.37 0.44 5.39
N LEU A 32 6.42 -0.50 5.51
CA LEU A 32 5.90 -1.25 4.38
C LEU A 32 5.08 -0.37 3.42
N ALA A 33 4.24 0.53 3.96
CA ALA A 33 3.52 1.50 3.14
C ALA A 33 4.49 2.43 2.38
N GLU A 34 5.56 2.90 3.03
CA GLU A 34 6.58 3.75 2.41
C GLU A 34 7.34 3.01 1.30
N GLN A 35 7.70 1.74 1.51
CA GLN A 35 8.34 0.92 0.50
C GLN A 35 7.45 0.71 -0.72
N LEU A 36 6.17 0.40 -0.51
CA LEU A 36 5.21 0.24 -1.60
C LEU A 36 4.99 1.56 -2.35
N ARG A 37 4.93 2.69 -1.65
CA ARG A 37 4.86 4.01 -2.29
C ARG A 37 6.09 4.27 -3.15
N GLU A 38 7.29 3.99 -2.66
CA GLU A 38 8.52 4.19 -3.43
C GLU A 38 8.55 3.31 -4.70
N LEU A 39 8.08 2.07 -4.61
CA LEU A 39 7.94 1.20 -5.77
C LEU A 39 6.88 1.72 -6.76
N SER A 40 5.74 2.20 -6.27
CA SER A 40 4.68 2.79 -7.11
C SER A 40 5.08 4.14 -7.73
N ARG A 41 6.10 4.81 -7.18
CA ARG A 41 6.64 6.05 -7.74
C ARG A 41 7.43 5.81 -9.03
N ASP A 42 8.04 4.64 -9.16
CA ASP A 42 8.76 4.25 -10.36
C ASP A 42 7.78 3.74 -11.43
N VAL A 43 7.69 4.46 -12.55
CA VAL A 43 6.75 4.18 -13.65
C VAL A 43 6.97 2.78 -14.23
N GLU A 44 8.20 2.27 -14.26
CA GLU A 44 8.48 0.93 -14.78
C GLU A 44 8.00 -0.17 -13.83
N MET A 45 7.95 0.12 -12.52
CA MET A 45 7.52 -0.80 -11.47
C MET A 45 6.01 -0.76 -11.22
N GLN A 46 5.33 0.35 -11.56
CA GLN A 46 3.87 0.49 -11.44
C GLN A 46 3.07 -0.73 -11.96
N PRO A 47 3.31 -1.25 -13.18
CA PRO A 47 2.59 -2.43 -13.67
C PRO A 47 2.97 -3.72 -12.95
N VAL A 48 4.19 -3.81 -12.41
CA VAL A 48 4.63 -4.98 -11.63
C VAL A 48 3.90 -5.02 -10.29
N VAL A 49 3.88 -3.90 -9.56
CA VAL A 49 3.20 -3.76 -8.27
C VAL A 49 1.70 -4.01 -8.40
N ALA A 50 1.06 -3.49 -9.45
CA ALA A 50 -0.38 -3.67 -9.66
C ALA A 50 -0.76 -5.12 -10.02
N ARG A 51 0.17 -5.89 -10.63
CA ARG A 51 -0.06 -7.30 -11.01
C ARG A 51 0.34 -8.28 -9.90
N GLU A 52 1.16 -7.85 -8.96
CA GLU A 52 1.61 -8.67 -7.84
C GLU A 52 0.51 -8.67 -6.75
N GLU A 53 -0.15 -9.83 -6.58
CA GLU A 53 -1.29 -9.97 -5.66
C GLU A 53 -0.92 -9.63 -4.21
N GLY A 54 0.31 -9.90 -3.78
CA GLY A 54 0.85 -9.56 -2.47
C GLY A 54 0.86 -8.05 -2.25
N CYS A 55 1.54 -7.30 -3.11
CA CYS A 55 1.58 -5.84 -3.11
C CYS A 55 0.17 -5.23 -3.07
N MET A 56 -0.71 -5.66 -3.97
CA MET A 56 -2.08 -5.16 -4.04
C MET A 56 -2.87 -5.47 -2.77
N ARG A 57 -2.77 -6.69 -2.25
CA ARG A 57 -3.44 -7.08 -0.99
C ARG A 57 -2.90 -6.31 0.21
N ALA A 58 -1.61 -6.00 0.27
CA ALA A 58 -1.07 -5.12 1.30
C ALA A 58 -1.65 -3.72 1.21
N LEU A 59 -1.63 -3.10 0.02
CA LEU A 59 -2.17 -1.75 -0.17
C LEU A 59 -3.64 -1.69 0.25
N VAL A 60 -4.46 -2.65 -0.19
CA VAL A 60 -5.87 -2.75 0.18
C VAL A 60 -6.05 -2.89 1.69
N ARG A 61 -5.26 -3.75 2.34
CA ARG A 61 -5.33 -3.93 3.80
C ARG A 61 -4.86 -2.70 4.57
N LEU A 62 -3.84 -2.00 4.10
CA LEU A 62 -3.34 -0.76 4.69
C LEU A 62 -4.41 0.33 4.63
N VAL A 63 -5.04 0.52 3.48
CA VAL A 63 -6.12 1.50 3.29
C VAL A 63 -7.34 1.14 4.14
N GLY A 64 -7.76 -0.12 4.12
CA GLY A 64 -8.99 -0.56 4.77
C GLY A 64 -8.86 -0.96 6.25
N GLY A 65 -7.64 -1.01 6.78
CA GLY A 65 -7.36 -1.68 8.06
C GLY A 65 -6.16 -1.18 8.86
N ALA A 66 -5.38 -0.21 8.39
CA ALA A 66 -4.34 0.39 9.21
C ALA A 66 -4.96 1.16 10.40
N SER A 67 -4.44 0.96 11.61
CA SER A 67 -4.78 1.75 12.79
C SER A 67 -4.40 3.22 12.59
N ASP A 68 -3.20 3.45 12.07
CA ASP A 68 -2.64 4.77 11.83
C ASP A 68 -3.12 5.39 10.51
N ILE A 69 -3.50 6.67 10.59
CA ILE A 69 -3.98 7.45 9.45
C ILE A 69 -2.86 7.78 8.47
N LYS A 70 -1.62 7.96 8.94
CA LYS A 70 -0.50 8.28 8.05
C LYS A 70 -0.17 7.09 7.14
N SER A 71 -0.18 5.89 7.71
CA SER A 71 -0.01 4.65 6.95
C SER A 71 -1.11 4.46 5.90
N CYS A 72 -2.36 4.79 6.23
CA CYS A 72 -3.46 4.82 5.27
C CYS A 72 -3.23 5.88 4.16
N ALA A 73 -2.75 7.07 4.51
CA ALA A 73 -2.45 8.13 3.56
C ALA A 73 -1.37 7.72 2.55
N ILE A 74 -0.27 7.15 3.05
CA ILE A 74 0.85 6.68 2.22
C ILE A 74 0.38 5.56 1.26
N ALA A 75 -0.47 4.65 1.73
CA ALA A 75 -1.02 3.59 0.89
C ALA A 75 -1.99 4.13 -0.18
N LEU A 76 -2.79 5.15 0.14
CA LEU A 76 -3.63 5.85 -0.85
C LEU A 76 -2.80 6.57 -1.89
N GLU A 77 -1.73 7.25 -1.48
CA GLU A 77 -0.79 7.92 -2.38
C GLU A 77 -0.14 6.89 -3.33
N ALA A 78 0.27 5.72 -2.81
CA ALA A 78 0.79 4.65 -3.65
C ALA A 78 -0.26 4.14 -4.66
N LEU A 79 -1.52 4.01 -4.27
CA LEU A 79 -2.61 3.58 -5.16
C LEU A 79 -2.95 4.63 -6.22
N SER A 80 -2.90 5.93 -5.88
CA SER A 80 -3.13 7.01 -6.85
C SER A 80 -2.04 7.03 -7.92
N MET A 81 -0.78 6.79 -7.53
CA MET A 81 0.33 6.61 -8.46
C MET A 81 0.11 5.39 -9.36
N LEU A 82 -0.30 4.25 -8.81
CA LEU A 82 -0.63 3.06 -9.61
C LEU A 82 -1.79 3.33 -10.59
N ALA A 83 -2.82 4.06 -10.15
CA ALA A 83 -3.98 4.41 -10.98
C ALA A 83 -3.66 5.41 -12.10
N SER A 84 -2.56 6.17 -11.96
CA SER A 84 -2.07 7.07 -12.99
C SER A 84 -1.59 6.31 -14.24
N HIS A 85 -1.09 5.09 -14.07
CA HIS A 85 -0.66 4.24 -15.18
C HIS A 85 -1.87 3.66 -15.96
N PRO A 86 -1.94 3.83 -17.29
CA PRO A 86 -3.09 3.38 -18.08
C PRO A 86 -3.34 1.87 -17.99
N ASP A 87 -2.28 1.05 -17.97
CA ASP A 87 -2.39 -0.41 -17.91
C ASP A 87 -2.91 -0.93 -16.56
N ASN A 88 -2.80 -0.13 -15.50
CA ASN A 88 -3.20 -0.52 -14.16
C ASN A 88 -4.68 -0.23 -13.88
N LYS A 89 -5.30 0.67 -14.66
CA LYS A 89 -6.70 1.07 -14.46
C LYS A 89 -7.66 -0.11 -14.52
N TYR A 90 -7.40 -1.06 -15.42
CA TYR A 90 -8.21 -2.27 -15.51
C TYR A 90 -8.02 -3.15 -14.27
N THR A 91 -6.77 -3.46 -13.93
CA THR A 91 -6.44 -4.30 -12.76
C THR A 91 -7.01 -3.75 -11.46
N LEU A 92 -6.83 -2.44 -11.21
CA LEU A 92 -7.35 -1.78 -10.01
C LEU A 92 -8.88 -1.77 -9.95
N ARG A 93 -9.58 -1.64 -11.10
CA ARG A 93 -11.04 -1.73 -11.15
C ARG A 93 -11.56 -3.15 -10.93
N MET A 94 -10.78 -4.15 -11.33
CA MET A 94 -11.13 -5.55 -11.17
C MET A 94 -10.88 -6.05 -9.75
N GLU A 95 -10.24 -5.26 -8.89
CA GLU A 95 -9.97 -5.62 -7.49
C GLU A 95 -11.16 -5.22 -6.58
N PRO A 96 -12.06 -6.15 -6.22
CA PRO A 96 -13.27 -5.81 -5.46
C PRO A 96 -12.92 -5.32 -4.04
N GLN A 97 -11.84 -5.85 -3.46
CA GLN A 97 -11.43 -5.52 -2.09
C GLN A 97 -10.94 -4.07 -1.98
N LEU A 98 -10.43 -3.50 -3.07
CA LEU A 98 -9.98 -2.11 -3.10
C LEU A 98 -11.14 -1.14 -2.88
N PHE A 99 -12.28 -1.38 -3.54
CA PHE A 99 -13.45 -0.52 -3.37
C PHE A 99 -14.01 -0.57 -1.94
N ASP A 100 -14.05 -1.77 -1.34
CA ASP A 100 -14.47 -1.93 0.05
C ASP A 100 -13.51 -1.24 1.03
N ALA A 101 -12.20 -1.29 0.77
CA ALA A 101 -11.20 -0.59 1.57
C ALA A 101 -11.36 0.94 1.47
N LEU A 102 -11.54 1.48 0.26
CA LEU A 102 -11.79 2.91 0.05
C LEU A 102 -13.08 3.37 0.74
N ARG A 103 -14.14 2.56 0.70
CA ARG A 103 -15.39 2.85 1.42
C ARG A 103 -15.17 2.90 2.93
N LYS A 104 -14.32 2.04 3.51
CA LYS A 104 -13.97 2.11 4.94
C LYS A 104 -13.28 3.41 5.30
N VAL A 105 -12.40 3.94 4.43
CA VAL A 105 -11.79 5.26 4.63
C VAL A 105 -12.83 6.38 4.65
N MET A 106 -13.89 6.29 3.85
CA MET A 106 -14.97 7.30 3.90
C MET A 106 -15.72 7.33 5.22
N VAL A 107 -15.81 6.20 5.92
CA VAL A 107 -16.57 6.08 7.18
C VAL A 107 -15.69 6.34 8.40
N ARG A 108 -14.35 6.35 8.23
CA ARG A 108 -13.40 6.70 9.30
C ARG A 108 -13.69 8.10 9.86
N SER A 109 -13.81 8.17 11.17
CA SER A 109 -14.08 9.42 11.90
C SER A 109 -12.86 10.35 11.95
N ASP A 110 -11.67 9.78 11.82
CA ASP A 110 -10.37 10.46 11.81
C ASP A 110 -9.92 10.86 10.40
N ALA A 111 -10.58 10.38 9.34
CA ALA A 111 -10.21 10.71 7.96
C ALA A 111 -10.52 12.17 7.59
N ASP A 112 -9.48 12.96 7.33
CA ASP A 112 -9.61 14.33 6.86
C ASP A 112 -10.26 14.43 5.47
N LYS A 113 -10.81 15.61 5.16
CA LYS A 113 -11.40 15.90 3.84
C LYS A 113 -10.40 15.66 2.68
N SER A 114 -9.11 15.90 2.93
CA SER A 114 -8.05 15.64 1.96
C SER A 114 -7.92 14.16 1.61
N LEU A 115 -7.92 13.28 2.62
CA LEU A 115 -7.83 11.83 2.41
C LEU A 115 -9.04 11.27 1.68
N ARG A 116 -10.24 11.79 1.97
CA ARG A 116 -11.47 11.39 1.27
C ARG A 116 -11.46 11.83 -0.19
N ASN A 117 -10.93 13.03 -0.47
CA ASN A 117 -10.73 13.49 -1.83
C ASN A 117 -9.69 12.65 -2.57
N GLU A 118 -8.61 12.22 -1.91
CA GLU A 118 -7.59 11.38 -2.55
C GLU A 118 -8.07 9.95 -2.83
N ALA A 119 -8.99 9.44 -2.01
CA ALA A 119 -9.61 8.13 -2.21
C ALA A 119 -10.64 8.09 -3.37
N PHE A 120 -11.23 9.22 -3.77
CA PHE A 120 -12.36 9.27 -4.72
C PHE A 120 -12.28 10.34 -5.81
N GLY A 121 -11.24 11.19 -5.81
CA GLY A 121 -11.00 12.24 -6.80
C GLY A 121 -10.24 11.74 -8.01
#